data_AF-A0A4Q2VH07-F1
#
_entry.id   AF-A0A4Q2VH07-F1
#
_cell.length_a   1.000
_cell.length_b   1.000
_cell.length_c   1.000
_cell.angle_alpha   90.00
_cell.angle_beta   90.00
_cell.angle_gamma   90.00
#
_symmetry.space_group_name_H-M   'P 1'
#
loop_
_entity.id
_entity.type
_entity.pdbx_description
1 polymer ?
#
loop_
_entity_poly.entity_id
_entity_poly.type
_entity_poly.pdbx_seq_one_letter_code
_entity_poly.pdbx_strand_id
1 'polypeptide(L)'
;MSIPSFTNLIRFLDEDSVEAYGEVAPESLDNIEGSVVKVMGQDIEYLQDTGKTAVVKKASDALAGPYDDITIPKEAHLMDYEGELCIIIGKDGKDIQPQDALDYILGYTVGNDLSSRYWQRPPRAGGQFCYAKSFDGFAPIGPTILSPHVATAESLHLTTKVNGEVRQQSPISDMIFNVRDIISHCSQGTTLRKGTIIMTGTPSGIAAKMPDSPWIQKGDVVEFSGGRRAGGGGSGEAATGTEVLKDLPVGGLDGLVVKVGLMDELEALGRSMPIPPQLPRCSSVVGSFRPWERPPPPRASEPSHNSIVQWLANRLSLDVGGYEPNGSVKTIHGLNVYQALAPAEVKGEILFLPDVFGLATHNKILADQYANFGYNTTIVDYFQGEALPDIIMSYTPGTDVDSYSNFSQEEKEIIRNADISTWLSRHSRAKVSGLLHPFFVAFREGLGQSAKLHVLGHCFGGKYALRLAKSNKITSAMTMHPSFIEEDDWQNLQRPVMVCCAESDVFTPSLIADTFKAAAEWEVYYKISVYGGTVHGFASRADRSNSEQMRPYRSSFEDSLSWIKLVEGS
;
A
#
# COMPACT_ATOMS: atom_id res chain seq x y z
N MET A 1 10.53 11.28 -46.73
CA MET A 1 9.25 10.56 -46.63
C MET A 1 8.55 11.07 -45.38
N SER A 2 7.32 11.55 -45.51
CA SER A 2 6.51 11.99 -44.38
C SER A 2 6.28 10.81 -43.43
N ILE A 3 6.54 11.02 -42.13
CA ILE A 3 6.17 10.06 -41.09
C ILE A 3 4.63 9.94 -41.14
N PRO A 4 4.06 8.73 -41.26
CA PRO A 4 2.61 8.58 -41.20
C PRO A 4 2.11 9.09 -39.85
N SER A 5 1.23 10.09 -39.84
CA SER A 5 0.54 10.55 -38.64
C SER A 5 -0.75 9.76 -38.48
N PHE A 6 -0.71 8.72 -37.67
CA PHE A 6 -1.85 7.87 -37.35
C PHE A 6 -2.86 8.68 -36.53
N THR A 7 -4.05 8.91 -37.08
CA THR A 7 -5.03 9.81 -36.46
C THR A 7 -6.12 9.04 -35.72
N ASN A 8 -6.60 7.88 -36.23
CA ASN A 8 -7.68 7.09 -35.62
C ASN A 8 -7.49 5.57 -35.83
N LEU A 9 -6.76 4.90 -34.93
CA LEU A 9 -6.64 3.43 -34.92
C LEU A 9 -7.85 2.80 -34.24
N ILE A 10 -8.47 1.81 -34.89
CA ILE A 10 -9.59 1.04 -34.32
C ILE A 10 -9.25 -0.45 -34.28
N ARG A 11 -9.76 -1.12 -33.24
CA ARG A 11 -9.82 -2.59 -33.12
C ARG A 11 -11.18 -3.03 -33.63
N PHE A 12 -11.21 -4.03 -34.51
CA PHE A 12 -12.43 -4.63 -35.01
C PHE A 12 -12.28 -6.15 -35.06
N LEU A 13 -13.42 -6.83 -34.99
CA LEU A 13 -13.51 -8.25 -35.28
C LEU A 13 -13.92 -8.38 -36.75
N ASP A 14 -13.22 -9.20 -37.51
CA ASP A 14 -13.70 -9.58 -38.84
C ASP A 14 -14.87 -10.58 -38.74
N GLU A 15 -15.41 -10.99 -39.89
CA GLU A 15 -16.57 -11.89 -39.97
C GLU A 15 -16.30 -13.26 -39.31
N ASP A 16 -15.03 -13.65 -39.13
CA ASP A 16 -14.60 -14.89 -38.50
C ASP A 16 -14.25 -14.71 -37.01
N SER A 17 -14.55 -13.55 -36.42
CA SER A 17 -14.19 -13.18 -35.04
C SER A 17 -12.68 -13.12 -34.79
N VAL A 18 -11.87 -12.89 -35.84
CA VAL A 18 -10.44 -12.63 -35.69
C VAL A 18 -10.24 -11.15 -35.41
N GLU A 19 -9.41 -10.86 -34.42
CA GLU A 19 -9.09 -9.49 -34.04
C GLU A 19 -8.11 -8.87 -35.05
N ALA A 20 -8.50 -7.72 -35.59
CA ALA A 20 -7.71 -6.93 -36.52
C ALA A 20 -7.71 -5.45 -36.13
N TYR A 21 -6.71 -4.72 -36.64
CA TYR A 21 -6.53 -3.30 -36.41
C TYR A 21 -6.50 -2.55 -37.74
N GLY A 22 -7.15 -1.38 -37.78
CA GLY A 22 -7.30 -0.60 -39.01
C GLY A 22 -7.37 0.90 -38.75
N GLU A 23 -7.06 1.69 -39.76
CA GLU A 23 -7.18 3.15 -39.72
C GLU A 23 -8.48 3.60 -40.39
N VAL A 24 -9.18 4.52 -39.74
CA VAL A 24 -10.41 5.14 -40.27
C VAL A 24 -10.16 6.62 -40.54
N ALA A 25 -10.65 7.09 -41.68
CA ALA A 25 -10.62 8.52 -42.00
C ALA A 25 -11.43 9.32 -40.96
N PRO A 26 -11.04 10.56 -40.63
CA PRO A 26 -11.65 11.32 -39.53
C PRO A 26 -13.15 11.64 -39.66
N GLU A 27 -13.78 11.37 -40.79
CA GLU A 27 -15.04 11.99 -41.20
C GLU A 27 -16.32 11.23 -40.79
N SER A 28 -16.25 10.07 -40.13
CA SER A 28 -17.42 9.41 -39.51
C SER A 28 -17.00 8.22 -38.65
N LEU A 29 -17.12 8.34 -37.32
CA LEU A 29 -17.07 7.21 -36.38
C LEU A 29 -18.47 6.73 -35.95
N ASP A 30 -19.52 7.44 -36.37
CA ASP A 30 -20.91 7.04 -36.16
C ASP A 30 -21.31 6.04 -37.25
N ASN A 31 -21.79 4.84 -36.87
CA ASN A 31 -22.23 3.73 -37.74
C ASN A 31 -21.14 2.97 -38.53
N ILE A 32 -20.06 2.54 -37.86
CA ILE A 32 -18.95 1.78 -38.47
C ILE A 32 -19.29 0.32 -38.81
N GLU A 33 -20.35 -0.25 -38.21
CA GLU A 33 -20.74 -1.65 -38.43
C GLU A 33 -21.08 -1.91 -39.92
N GLY A 34 -20.32 -2.81 -40.57
CA GLY A 34 -20.42 -3.10 -42.01
C GLY A 34 -19.58 -2.19 -42.93
N SER A 35 -18.79 -1.27 -42.39
CA SER A 35 -17.90 -0.40 -43.19
C SER A 35 -16.63 -1.11 -43.66
N VAL A 36 -16.21 -0.87 -44.91
CA VAL A 36 -14.96 -1.39 -45.46
C VAL A 36 -13.79 -0.56 -44.93
N VAL A 37 -13.05 -1.12 -43.99
CA VAL A 37 -11.80 -0.53 -43.49
C VAL A 37 -10.64 -0.93 -44.39
N LYS A 38 -9.69 -0.01 -44.59
CA LYS A 38 -8.46 -0.34 -45.31
C LYS A 38 -7.60 -1.22 -44.40
N VAL A 39 -7.71 -2.53 -44.58
CA VAL A 39 -6.82 -3.50 -43.96
C VAL A 39 -5.41 -3.23 -44.47
N MET A 40 -4.43 -3.18 -43.57
CA MET A 40 -3.03 -2.87 -43.91
C MET A 40 -2.35 -4.06 -44.64
N GLY A 41 -2.81 -4.34 -45.86
CA GLY A 41 -2.31 -5.43 -46.71
C GLY A 41 -1.76 -4.95 -48.04
N GLN A 42 -0.54 -4.44 -48.06
CA GLN A 42 0.38 -4.60 -49.19
C GLN A 42 1.80 -4.72 -48.66
N ASP A 43 2.53 -5.69 -49.20
CA ASP A 43 3.81 -6.23 -48.74
C ASP A 43 4.72 -5.18 -48.10
N ILE A 44 4.67 -5.14 -46.76
CA ILE A 44 5.57 -4.36 -45.95
C ILE A 44 6.72 -5.30 -45.58
N GLU A 45 7.79 -5.29 -46.37
CA GLU A 45 9.07 -5.92 -45.97
C GLU A 45 9.60 -5.39 -44.61
N TYR A 46 8.97 -4.35 -44.03
CA TYR A 46 9.41 -3.65 -42.82
C TYR A 46 8.34 -3.37 -41.73
N LEU A 47 7.15 -3.97 -41.81
CA LEU A 47 6.25 -4.11 -40.64
C LEU A 47 5.98 -5.59 -40.41
N GLN A 48 7.07 -6.31 -40.12
CA GLN A 48 6.95 -7.41 -39.18
C GLN A 48 6.24 -6.87 -37.93
N ASP A 49 5.20 -7.56 -37.50
CA ASP A 49 5.05 -7.89 -36.09
C ASP A 49 6.46 -8.17 -35.54
N THR A 50 7.03 -7.19 -34.85
CA THR A 50 8.37 -7.40 -34.32
C THR A 50 8.35 -8.13 -32.99
N GLY A 51 7.19 -8.32 -32.34
CA GLY A 51 7.18 -8.83 -30.97
C GLY A 51 8.16 -8.07 -30.05
N LYS A 52 8.49 -6.81 -30.36
CA LYS A 52 9.54 -6.06 -29.66
C LYS A 52 8.97 -5.38 -28.44
N THR A 53 8.94 -6.15 -27.37
CA THR A 53 8.97 -5.69 -26.00
C THR A 53 10.08 -4.66 -25.79
N ALA A 54 9.73 -3.41 -25.46
CA ALA A 54 10.72 -2.43 -25.03
C ALA A 54 10.93 -2.60 -23.52
N VAL A 55 12.07 -3.18 -23.12
CA VAL A 55 12.46 -3.27 -21.70
C VAL A 55 13.44 -2.15 -21.39
N VAL A 56 13.04 -1.22 -20.53
CA VAL A 56 13.90 -0.14 -20.05
C VAL A 56 14.30 -0.40 -18.63
N LYS A 57 15.60 -0.50 -18.31
CA LYS A 57 16.07 -0.60 -16.92
C LYS A 57 16.09 0.76 -16.23
N LYS A 58 15.59 0.86 -15.00
CA LYS A 58 15.90 1.97 -14.08
C LYS A 58 17.02 1.57 -13.11
N ALA A 59 17.89 2.52 -12.76
CA ALA A 59 18.93 2.31 -11.75
C ALA A 59 18.31 2.06 -10.37
N SER A 60 19.00 1.31 -9.50
CA SER A 60 18.51 1.01 -8.16
C SER A 60 18.30 2.27 -7.32
N ASP A 61 19.13 3.30 -7.50
CA ASP A 61 19.03 4.57 -6.77
C ASP A 61 17.79 5.40 -7.18
N ALA A 62 17.10 5.03 -8.26
CA ALA A 62 15.82 5.63 -8.60
C ALA A 62 14.70 5.19 -7.64
N LEU A 63 14.86 4.09 -6.89
CA LEU A 63 13.82 3.58 -5.97
C LEU A 63 13.52 4.60 -4.87
N ALA A 64 12.24 4.86 -4.63
CA ALA A 64 11.77 5.70 -3.53
C ALA A 64 10.56 5.07 -2.83
N GLY A 65 10.33 5.47 -1.58
CA GLY A 65 9.19 5.08 -0.79
C GLY A 65 7.89 5.77 -1.23
N PRO A 66 6.74 5.30 -0.72
CA PRO A 66 5.43 5.70 -1.19
C PRO A 66 5.00 7.13 -0.79
N TYR A 67 5.73 7.73 0.14
CA TYR A 67 5.45 9.05 0.71
C TYR A 67 6.69 9.95 0.73
N ASP A 68 7.74 9.53 0.02
CA ASP A 68 8.97 10.30 -0.06
C ASP A 68 8.74 11.55 -0.93
N ASP A 69 9.35 12.65 -0.52
CA ASP A 69 9.44 13.83 -1.37
C ASP A 69 10.46 13.55 -2.48
N ILE A 70 10.05 13.70 -3.75
CA ILE A 70 10.95 13.52 -4.89
C ILE A 70 11.57 14.85 -5.29
N THR A 71 12.88 14.93 -5.12
CA THR A 71 13.66 16.06 -5.61
C THR A 71 13.64 16.06 -7.14
N ILE A 72 13.32 17.20 -7.78
CA ILE A 72 13.55 17.41 -9.21
C ILE A 72 15.00 17.85 -9.39
N PRO A 73 15.88 17.03 -9.99
CA PRO A 73 17.23 17.47 -10.33
C PRO A 73 17.21 18.68 -11.27
N LYS A 74 18.23 19.53 -11.22
CA LYS A 74 18.31 20.74 -12.07
C LYS A 74 18.24 20.41 -13.56
N GLU A 75 18.70 19.23 -13.93
CA GLU A 75 18.75 18.69 -15.28
C GLU A 75 17.41 18.08 -15.71
N ALA A 76 16.52 17.75 -14.78
CA ALA A 76 15.26 17.07 -15.08
C ALA A 76 14.21 18.07 -15.56
N HIS A 77 14.09 18.20 -16.88
CA HIS A 77 13.09 19.05 -17.52
C HIS A 77 11.96 18.23 -18.13
N LEU A 78 10.79 18.87 -18.29
CA LEU A 78 9.58 18.24 -18.83
C LEU A 78 9.24 16.94 -18.07
N MET A 79 9.07 17.11 -16.75
CA MET A 79 8.80 16.04 -15.82
C MET A 79 7.38 15.49 -16.02
N ASP A 80 7.29 14.18 -16.14
CA ASP A 80 6.04 13.47 -16.45
C ASP A 80 5.81 12.32 -15.47
N TYR A 81 4.54 12.03 -15.23
CA TYR A 81 4.08 10.90 -14.42
C TYR A 81 3.72 9.74 -15.34
N GLU A 82 3.96 8.52 -14.85
CA GLU A 82 3.56 7.30 -15.51
C GLU A 82 3.12 6.33 -14.42
N GLY A 83 1.82 6.31 -14.10
CA GLY A 83 1.31 5.35 -13.13
C GLY A 83 1.40 3.94 -13.69
N GLU A 84 1.91 3.00 -12.91
CA GLU A 84 2.09 1.62 -13.34
C GLU A 84 1.70 0.62 -12.23
N LEU A 85 1.18 -0.53 -12.65
CA LEU A 85 1.20 -1.72 -11.80
C LEU A 85 2.64 -2.23 -11.74
N CYS A 86 3.07 -2.62 -10.55
CA CYS A 86 4.39 -3.19 -10.31
C CYS A 86 4.25 -4.64 -9.85
N ILE A 87 4.94 -5.57 -10.52
CA ILE A 87 5.05 -6.97 -10.12
C ILE A 87 6.31 -7.15 -9.28
N ILE A 88 6.20 -7.82 -8.13
CA ILE A 88 7.34 -8.14 -7.27
C ILE A 88 7.62 -9.64 -7.35
N ILE A 89 8.83 -10.01 -7.75
CA ILE A 89 9.24 -11.42 -7.91
C ILE A 89 9.58 -12.04 -6.55
N GLY A 90 8.93 -13.16 -6.19
CA GLY A 90 9.08 -13.85 -4.91
C GLY A 90 10.13 -14.96 -4.89
N LYS A 91 10.52 -15.49 -6.05
CA LYS A 91 11.52 -16.56 -6.20
C LYS A 91 12.40 -16.35 -7.42
N ASP A 92 13.66 -16.78 -7.33
CA ASP A 92 14.59 -16.72 -8.46
C ASP A 92 14.05 -17.57 -9.64
N GLY A 93 14.09 -17.03 -10.85
CA GLY A 93 13.63 -17.73 -12.05
C GLY A 93 14.32 -17.24 -13.32
N LYS A 94 14.54 -18.15 -14.26
CA LYS A 94 15.14 -17.88 -15.56
C LYS A 94 14.41 -18.74 -16.60
N ASP A 95 14.18 -18.18 -17.79
CA ASP A 95 13.50 -18.85 -18.89
C ASP A 95 12.13 -19.43 -18.47
N ILE A 96 11.42 -18.67 -17.61
CA ILE A 96 10.13 -19.02 -17.01
C ILE A 96 9.09 -19.12 -18.12
N GLN A 97 8.32 -20.20 -18.13
CA GLN A 97 7.24 -20.36 -19.11
C GLN A 97 5.99 -19.58 -18.67
N PRO A 98 5.17 -19.04 -19.61
CA PRO A 98 4.00 -18.24 -19.26
C PRO A 98 3.03 -18.94 -18.29
N GLN A 99 2.85 -20.25 -18.40
CA GLN A 99 1.97 -21.02 -17.51
C GLN A 99 2.47 -21.07 -16.05
N ASP A 100 3.78 -20.96 -15.83
CA ASP A 100 4.41 -21.04 -14.51
C ASP A 100 4.61 -19.64 -13.90
N ALA A 101 4.44 -18.57 -14.69
CA ALA A 101 4.85 -17.21 -14.34
C ALA A 101 4.21 -16.67 -13.06
N LEU A 102 2.95 -16.99 -12.81
CA LEU A 102 2.24 -16.49 -11.61
C LEU A 102 2.82 -17.04 -10.30
N ASP A 103 3.38 -18.25 -10.32
CA ASP A 103 3.98 -18.86 -9.14
C ASP A 103 5.28 -18.17 -8.72
N TYR A 104 5.81 -17.26 -9.55
CA TYR A 104 7.01 -16.47 -9.25
C TYR A 104 6.68 -15.11 -8.62
N ILE A 105 5.40 -14.76 -8.44
CA ILE A 105 4.98 -13.45 -7.94
C ILE A 105 4.84 -13.48 -6.42
N LEU A 106 5.57 -12.58 -5.72
CA LEU A 106 5.35 -12.27 -4.31
C LEU A 106 4.06 -11.46 -4.10
N GLY A 107 3.81 -10.52 -5.02
CA GLY A 107 2.65 -9.65 -5.01
C GLY A 107 2.77 -8.49 -5.97
N TYR A 108 1.75 -7.65 -5.96
CA TYR A 108 1.63 -6.46 -6.76
C TYR A 108 1.74 -5.20 -5.89
N THR A 109 2.26 -4.12 -6.44
CA THR A 109 2.16 -2.78 -5.84
C THR A 109 1.87 -1.75 -6.92
N VAL A 110 1.63 -0.49 -6.55
CA VAL A 110 1.61 0.61 -7.53
C VAL A 110 2.97 1.30 -7.54
N GLY A 111 3.31 1.89 -8.68
CA GLY A 111 4.49 2.69 -8.83
C GLY A 111 4.29 3.83 -9.81
N ASN A 112 5.26 4.73 -9.84
CA ASN A 112 5.33 5.81 -10.82
C ASN A 112 6.65 5.74 -11.59
N ASP A 113 6.61 5.54 -12.90
CA ASP A 113 7.79 5.62 -13.77
C ASP A 113 8.08 7.09 -14.17
N LEU A 114 8.50 7.88 -13.17
CA LEU A 114 8.82 9.29 -13.38
C LEU A 114 9.85 9.45 -14.50
N SER A 115 9.58 10.42 -15.37
CA SER A 115 10.27 10.55 -16.64
C SER A 115 10.60 12.00 -16.96
N SER A 116 11.88 12.28 -17.24
CA SER A 116 12.25 13.53 -17.92
C SER A 116 12.09 13.37 -19.43
N ARG A 117 11.01 13.93 -19.99
CA ARG A 117 10.77 13.86 -21.45
C ARG A 117 11.75 14.69 -22.26
N TYR A 118 12.48 15.59 -21.61
CA TYR A 118 13.57 16.30 -22.23
C TYR A 118 14.70 15.33 -22.63
N TRP A 119 15.17 14.53 -21.67
CA TRP A 119 16.28 13.58 -21.87
C TRP A 119 15.87 12.34 -22.64
N GLN A 120 14.59 11.93 -22.57
CA GLN A 120 14.11 10.73 -23.27
C GLN A 120 14.18 10.85 -24.81
N ARG A 121 14.30 12.06 -25.37
CA ARG A 121 14.29 12.28 -26.81
C ARG A 121 15.55 11.71 -27.49
N PRO A 122 15.42 11.08 -28.67
CA PRO A 122 16.56 10.48 -29.38
C PRO A 122 17.78 11.39 -29.57
N PRO A 123 17.64 12.70 -29.89
CA PRO A 123 18.80 13.59 -30.05
C PRO A 123 19.64 13.81 -28.78
N ARG A 124 19.15 13.44 -27.59
CA ARG A 124 19.83 13.69 -26.31
C ARG A 124 20.34 12.43 -25.64
N ALA A 125 19.56 11.35 -25.67
CA ALA A 125 19.93 10.08 -25.05
C ALA A 125 20.07 8.92 -26.05
N GLY A 126 20.20 9.20 -27.35
CA GLY A 126 20.43 8.17 -28.38
C GLY A 126 19.30 7.16 -28.51
N GLY A 127 18.08 7.52 -28.10
CA GLY A 127 16.93 6.63 -28.05
C GLY A 127 16.90 5.69 -26.84
N GLN A 128 17.85 5.80 -25.91
CA GLN A 128 17.88 5.05 -24.65
C GLN A 128 17.07 5.76 -23.58
N PHE A 129 16.12 5.08 -22.95
CA PHE A 129 15.21 5.71 -21.99
C PHE A 129 15.69 5.61 -20.54
N CYS A 130 16.64 4.72 -20.25
CA CYS A 130 17.16 4.46 -18.91
C CYS A 130 17.60 5.75 -18.21
N TYR A 131 18.45 6.57 -18.85
CA TYR A 131 18.95 7.81 -18.25
C TYR A 131 17.83 8.77 -17.85
N ALA A 132 16.83 8.95 -18.72
CA ALA A 132 15.72 9.87 -18.49
C ALA A 132 14.75 9.43 -17.36
N LYS A 133 14.86 8.17 -16.93
CA LYS A 133 13.98 7.52 -15.96
C LYS A 133 14.73 7.09 -14.69
N SER A 134 16.03 7.34 -14.58
CA SER A 134 16.87 6.80 -13.50
C SER A 134 17.50 7.86 -12.62
N PHE A 135 16.96 9.08 -12.62
CA PHE A 135 17.33 10.05 -11.58
C PHE A 135 16.88 9.54 -10.21
N ASP A 136 17.59 9.94 -9.17
CA ASP A 136 17.32 9.53 -7.79
C ASP A 136 15.84 9.77 -7.43
N GLY A 137 15.18 8.76 -6.89
CA GLY A 137 13.77 8.80 -6.54
C GLY A 137 12.75 8.75 -7.70
N PHE A 138 13.17 8.51 -8.96
CA PHE A 138 12.23 8.45 -10.10
C PHE A 138 11.41 7.15 -10.19
N ALA A 139 11.52 6.24 -9.23
CA ALA A 139 10.79 4.98 -9.16
C ALA A 139 10.11 4.83 -7.79
N PRO A 140 9.23 5.75 -7.35
CA PRO A 140 8.51 5.57 -6.11
C PRO A 140 7.49 4.45 -6.27
N ILE A 141 7.42 3.56 -5.26
CA ILE A 141 6.51 2.41 -5.22
C ILE A 141 5.87 2.26 -3.84
N GLY A 142 4.81 1.46 -3.73
CA GLY A 142 4.16 1.14 -2.46
C GLY A 142 2.74 1.71 -2.38
N PRO A 143 2.17 1.90 -1.18
CA PRO A 143 2.73 1.61 0.15
C PRO A 143 2.64 0.14 0.57
N THR A 144 1.93 -0.66 -0.21
CA THR A 144 1.56 -2.02 0.15
C THR A 144 1.92 -2.99 -0.96
N ILE A 145 2.32 -4.21 -0.57
CA ILE A 145 2.35 -5.36 -1.48
C ILE A 145 1.04 -6.13 -1.33
N LEU A 146 0.27 -6.17 -2.40
CA LEU A 146 -0.96 -6.94 -2.53
C LEU A 146 -0.64 -8.36 -2.96
N SER A 147 -1.03 -9.35 -2.15
CA SER A 147 -0.82 -10.77 -2.49
C SER A 147 -1.59 -11.16 -3.77
N PRO A 148 -1.03 -12.00 -4.66
CA PRO A 148 -1.75 -12.47 -5.86
C PRO A 148 -2.93 -13.38 -5.51
N HIS A 149 -3.01 -13.89 -4.28
CA HIS A 149 -4.17 -14.64 -3.76
C HIS A 149 -5.38 -13.73 -3.47
N VAL A 150 -5.17 -12.41 -3.37
CA VAL A 150 -6.21 -11.41 -3.10
C VAL A 150 -6.97 -11.02 -4.36
N ALA A 151 -6.21 -10.77 -5.42
CA ALA A 151 -6.69 -10.21 -6.65
C ALA A 151 -5.72 -10.61 -7.75
N THR A 152 -6.28 -11.00 -8.89
CA THR A 152 -5.48 -11.14 -10.10
C THR A 152 -5.21 -9.75 -10.68
N ALA A 153 -4.10 -9.58 -11.38
CA ALA A 153 -3.75 -8.31 -12.01
C ALA A 153 -4.90 -7.80 -12.91
N GLU A 154 -5.53 -8.70 -13.65
CA GLU A 154 -6.63 -8.40 -14.58
C GLU A 154 -7.89 -7.85 -13.89
N SER A 155 -8.04 -8.05 -12.57
CA SER A 155 -9.16 -7.51 -11.79
C SER A 155 -8.93 -6.07 -11.31
N LEU A 156 -7.72 -5.54 -11.44
CA LEU A 156 -7.33 -4.23 -10.91
C LEU A 156 -7.59 -3.12 -11.93
N HIS A 157 -7.83 -1.92 -11.42
CA HIS A 157 -7.81 -0.67 -12.18
C HIS A 157 -6.75 0.25 -11.60
N LEU A 158 -6.10 1.02 -12.45
CA LEU A 158 -5.12 2.02 -12.06
C LEU A 158 -5.71 3.41 -12.25
N THR A 159 -5.48 4.30 -11.27
CA THR A 159 -5.81 5.73 -11.35
C THR A 159 -4.59 6.55 -10.95
N THR A 160 -4.27 7.58 -11.72
CA THR A 160 -3.25 8.59 -11.41
C THR A 160 -3.92 9.95 -11.26
N LYS A 161 -3.61 10.67 -10.19
CA LYS A 161 -4.03 12.06 -9.96
C LYS A 161 -2.83 12.97 -9.80
N VAL A 162 -2.95 14.22 -10.23
CA VAL A 162 -1.99 15.29 -9.94
C VAL A 162 -2.76 16.43 -9.29
N ASN A 163 -2.40 16.81 -8.06
CA ASN A 163 -3.09 17.80 -7.25
C ASN A 163 -4.61 17.51 -7.12
N GLY A 164 -4.97 16.24 -6.96
CA GLY A 164 -6.35 15.77 -6.87
C GLY A 164 -7.09 15.64 -8.22
N GLU A 165 -6.53 16.11 -9.34
CA GLU A 165 -7.11 15.97 -10.67
C GLU A 165 -6.74 14.62 -11.29
N VAL A 166 -7.73 13.82 -11.70
CA VAL A 166 -7.50 12.54 -12.38
C VAL A 166 -6.87 12.79 -13.75
N ARG A 167 -5.67 12.23 -13.95
CA ARG A 167 -4.89 12.32 -15.18
C ARG A 167 -4.85 11.02 -15.98
N GLN A 168 -4.85 9.88 -15.29
CA GLN A 168 -4.91 8.56 -15.91
C GLN A 168 -5.94 7.70 -15.18
N GLN A 169 -6.69 6.89 -15.91
CA GLN A 169 -7.61 5.92 -15.35
C GLN A 169 -7.85 4.78 -16.35
N SER A 170 -7.41 3.56 -16.03
CA SER A 170 -7.58 2.42 -16.93
C SER A 170 -7.65 1.09 -16.17
N PRO A 171 -8.44 0.10 -16.60
CA PRO A 171 -8.31 -1.28 -16.11
C PRO A 171 -6.95 -1.88 -16.52
N ILE A 172 -6.36 -2.70 -15.66
CA ILE A 172 -5.12 -3.43 -15.96
C ILE A 172 -5.34 -4.48 -17.06
N SER A 173 -6.57 -4.94 -17.27
CA SER A 173 -6.91 -5.82 -18.39
C SER A 173 -6.72 -5.17 -19.77
N ASP A 174 -6.47 -3.86 -19.85
CA ASP A 174 -6.14 -3.14 -21.09
C ASP A 174 -4.66 -3.25 -21.50
N MET A 175 -3.84 -3.98 -20.73
CA MET A 175 -2.44 -4.22 -21.11
C MET A 175 -2.34 -5.06 -22.39
N ILE A 176 -1.47 -4.62 -23.32
CA ILE A 176 -1.14 -5.38 -24.55
C ILE A 176 -0.50 -6.73 -24.22
N PHE A 177 0.44 -6.73 -23.27
CA PHE A 177 1.09 -7.94 -22.77
C PHE A 177 0.63 -8.16 -21.33
N ASN A 178 0.06 -9.35 -21.06
CA ASN A 178 -0.39 -9.65 -19.71
C ASN A 178 0.82 -9.95 -18.78
N VAL A 179 0.55 -10.06 -17.48
CA VAL A 179 1.57 -10.35 -16.45
C VAL A 179 2.41 -11.59 -16.76
N ARG A 180 1.80 -12.66 -17.29
CA ARG A 180 2.48 -13.93 -17.60
C ARG A 180 3.48 -13.73 -18.74
N ASP A 181 3.06 -13.03 -19.78
CA ASP A 181 3.89 -12.73 -20.95
C ASP A 181 5.07 -11.83 -20.58
N ILE A 182 4.83 -10.81 -19.73
CA ILE A 182 5.87 -9.90 -19.24
C ILE A 182 6.95 -10.66 -18.46
N ILE A 183 6.55 -11.51 -17.49
CA ILE A 183 7.50 -12.28 -16.65
C ILE A 183 8.28 -13.26 -17.52
N SER A 184 7.58 -14.02 -18.37
CA SER A 184 8.20 -14.96 -19.30
C SER A 184 9.26 -14.25 -20.15
N HIS A 185 8.87 -13.15 -20.81
CA HIS A 185 9.76 -12.38 -21.66
C HIS A 185 10.98 -11.83 -20.90
N CYS A 186 10.77 -11.18 -19.74
CA CYS A 186 11.85 -10.61 -18.93
C CYS A 186 12.84 -11.67 -18.41
N SER A 187 12.39 -12.92 -18.27
CA SER A 187 13.22 -14.03 -17.80
C SER A 187 14.03 -14.74 -18.90
N GLN A 188 13.77 -14.44 -20.19
CA GLN A 188 14.47 -15.09 -21.30
C GLN A 188 15.95 -14.68 -21.33
N GLY A 189 16.83 -15.67 -21.12
CA GLY A 189 18.28 -15.47 -21.04
C GLY A 189 18.75 -14.70 -19.79
N THR A 190 17.85 -14.21 -18.93
CA THR A 190 18.14 -13.37 -17.77
C THR A 190 17.46 -13.91 -16.52
N THR A 191 18.20 -14.15 -15.45
CA THR A 191 17.60 -14.53 -14.17
C THR A 191 16.89 -13.34 -13.54
N LEU A 192 15.58 -13.46 -13.32
CA LEU A 192 14.82 -12.60 -12.40
C LEU A 192 15.13 -13.06 -10.98
N ARG A 193 15.67 -12.16 -10.16
CA ARG A 193 16.01 -12.47 -8.77
C ARG A 193 14.79 -12.22 -7.87
N LYS A 194 14.69 -12.97 -6.77
CA LYS A 194 13.77 -12.63 -5.69
C LYS A 194 13.99 -11.17 -5.27
N GLY A 195 12.91 -10.39 -5.24
CA GLY A 195 12.91 -8.96 -4.97
C GLY A 195 13.00 -8.06 -6.21
N THR A 196 13.15 -8.61 -7.43
CA THR A 196 13.04 -7.83 -8.66
C THR A 196 11.64 -7.22 -8.79
N ILE A 197 11.57 -5.94 -9.19
CA ILE A 197 10.33 -5.21 -9.43
C ILE A 197 10.20 -4.93 -10.93
N ILE A 198 9.09 -5.33 -11.54
CA ILE A 198 8.79 -5.08 -12.94
C ILE A 198 7.64 -4.06 -13.01
N MET A 199 7.88 -2.89 -13.60
CA MET A 199 6.85 -1.88 -13.83
C MET A 199 6.20 -2.18 -15.20
N THR A 200 4.89 -2.45 -15.22
CA THR A 200 4.26 -3.15 -16.36
C THR A 200 3.84 -2.23 -17.49
N GLY A 201 4.17 -0.95 -17.41
CA GLY A 201 3.75 0.09 -18.33
C GLY A 201 2.56 0.90 -17.84
N THR A 202 2.41 2.06 -18.48
CA THR A 202 1.46 3.10 -18.07
C THR A 202 0.31 3.26 -19.08
N PRO A 203 -0.93 3.53 -18.63
CA PRO A 203 -2.05 3.82 -19.53
C PRO A 203 -1.96 5.23 -20.14
N SER A 204 -2.90 5.56 -21.01
CA SER A 204 -3.03 6.91 -21.58
C SER A 204 -3.20 8.01 -20.50
N GLY A 205 -2.82 9.23 -20.85
CA GLY A 205 -3.04 10.44 -20.02
C GLY A 205 -1.77 11.06 -19.43
N ILE A 206 -0.60 10.65 -19.93
CA ILE A 206 0.69 11.28 -19.60
C ILE A 206 0.74 12.72 -20.13
N ALA A 207 1.42 13.63 -19.43
CA ALA A 207 1.47 15.04 -19.82
C ALA A 207 2.08 15.22 -21.23
N ALA A 208 3.04 14.37 -21.61
CA ALA A 208 3.68 14.46 -22.93
C ALA A 208 2.76 14.23 -24.13
N LYS A 209 1.58 13.64 -23.91
CA LYS A 209 0.62 13.32 -24.96
C LYS A 209 -0.66 14.16 -24.87
N MET A 210 -0.74 15.01 -23.87
CA MET A 210 -1.87 15.89 -23.62
C MET A 210 -1.43 17.33 -23.89
N PRO A 211 -1.82 17.95 -25.01
CA PRO A 211 -1.29 19.25 -25.47
C PRO A 211 -1.38 20.39 -24.46
N ASP A 212 -2.38 20.35 -23.57
CA ASP A 212 -2.66 21.39 -22.57
C ASP A 212 -2.39 20.94 -21.13
N SER A 213 -1.91 19.71 -20.92
CA SER A 213 -1.61 19.24 -19.56
C SER A 213 -0.29 19.82 -19.08
N PRO A 214 -0.26 20.42 -17.88
CA PRO A 214 0.99 20.88 -17.30
C PRO A 214 1.88 19.68 -16.96
N TRP A 215 3.18 19.82 -17.28
CA TRP A 215 4.24 18.99 -16.72
C TRP A 215 4.23 19.07 -15.20
N ILE A 216 4.69 18.03 -14.53
CA ILE A 216 4.89 18.06 -13.08
C ILE A 216 5.80 19.23 -12.74
N GLN A 217 5.33 20.07 -11.84
CA GLN A 217 6.08 21.18 -11.28
C GLN A 217 6.43 20.90 -9.83
N LYS A 218 7.37 21.71 -9.34
CA LYS A 218 7.65 21.83 -7.91
C LYS A 218 6.36 22.17 -7.14
N GLY A 219 6.14 21.44 -6.05
CA GLY A 219 4.99 21.58 -5.15
C GLY A 219 3.83 20.65 -5.48
N ASP A 220 3.83 20.03 -6.66
CA ASP A 220 2.77 19.12 -7.07
C ASP A 220 2.78 17.83 -6.23
N VAL A 221 1.57 17.33 -5.96
CA VAL A 221 1.32 16.04 -5.31
C VAL A 221 0.76 15.11 -6.37
N VAL A 222 1.42 13.97 -6.56
CA VAL A 222 0.98 12.93 -7.50
C VAL A 222 0.50 11.73 -6.70
N GLU A 223 -0.74 11.31 -6.95
CA GLU A 223 -1.40 10.21 -6.26
C GLU A 223 -1.67 9.06 -7.23
N PHE A 224 -1.30 7.83 -6.88
CA PHE A 224 -1.62 6.66 -7.70
C PHE A 224 -2.35 5.64 -6.86
N SER A 225 -3.50 5.16 -7.31
CA SER A 225 -4.21 4.08 -6.64
C SER A 225 -4.47 2.93 -7.61
N GLY A 226 -4.42 1.71 -7.07
CA GLY A 226 -4.88 0.51 -7.77
C GLY A 226 -6.11 -0.06 -7.05
N GLY A 227 -7.10 -0.62 -7.72
CA GLY A 227 -8.22 -1.28 -7.04
C GLY A 227 -9.36 -1.68 -7.96
N ARG A 228 -10.37 -2.41 -7.45
CA ARG A 228 -11.56 -2.76 -8.24
C ARG A 228 -12.47 -1.53 -8.39
N ARG A 229 -13.09 -1.33 -9.57
CA ARG A 229 -14.00 -0.21 -9.84
C ARG A 229 -15.25 -0.28 -8.94
N ALA A 230 -15.64 0.85 -8.33
CA ALA A 230 -16.96 0.98 -7.70
C ALA A 230 -18.05 1.06 -8.78
N GLY A 231 -19.07 0.19 -8.72
CA GLY A 231 -20.15 0.13 -9.70
C GLY A 231 -21.00 1.40 -9.72
N GLY A 232 -21.22 1.97 -10.92
CA GLY A 232 -22.26 2.97 -11.20
C GLY A 232 -23.43 2.32 -11.94
N GLY A 233 -24.67 2.56 -11.49
CA GLY A 233 -25.86 1.83 -11.92
C GLY A 233 -26.52 2.27 -13.23
N GLY A 234 -27.20 1.29 -13.89
CA GLY A 234 -28.28 1.38 -14.89
C GLY A 234 -27.90 1.89 -16.29
N SER A 235 -28.24 1.26 -17.42
CA SER A 235 -29.44 0.47 -17.78
C SER A 235 -29.21 -0.34 -19.09
N GLY A 236 -29.90 -1.49 -19.24
CA GLY A 236 -30.01 -2.24 -20.51
C GLY A 236 -29.75 -3.75 -20.38
N GLU A 237 -30.80 -4.56 -20.48
CA GLU A 237 -30.79 -6.02 -20.36
C GLU A 237 -30.12 -6.75 -21.55
N ALA A 238 -29.31 -7.77 -21.23
CA ALA A 238 -29.54 -9.14 -21.68
C ALA A 238 -28.75 -10.09 -20.76
N ALA A 239 -29.47 -10.95 -20.05
CA ALA A 239 -28.93 -11.88 -19.06
C ALA A 239 -28.49 -13.20 -19.70
N THR A 240 -27.30 -13.68 -19.35
CA THR A 240 -27.03 -15.12 -19.18
C THR A 240 -25.95 -15.35 -18.12
N GLY A 241 -26.37 -15.84 -16.94
CA GLY A 241 -25.59 -16.77 -16.12
C GLY A 241 -24.42 -16.23 -15.30
N THR A 242 -24.66 -15.36 -14.31
CA THR A 242 -23.96 -15.32 -13.00
C THR A 242 -24.54 -14.21 -12.13
N GLU A 243 -25.68 -14.47 -11.48
CA GLU A 243 -26.28 -13.54 -10.52
C GLU A 243 -25.88 -13.90 -9.08
N VAL A 244 -24.61 -13.72 -8.71
CA VAL A 244 -24.19 -13.59 -7.29
C VAL A 244 -22.86 -12.82 -7.18
N LEU A 245 -22.72 -11.62 -7.77
CA LEU A 245 -21.47 -10.83 -7.60
C LEU A 245 -21.66 -9.30 -7.63
N LYS A 246 -22.87 -8.77 -7.38
CA LYS A 246 -23.13 -7.33 -7.57
C LYS A 246 -22.88 -6.41 -6.36
N ASP A 247 -22.54 -6.91 -5.17
CA ASP A 247 -22.45 -6.04 -3.97
C ASP A 247 -21.25 -6.34 -3.04
N LEU A 248 -20.01 -6.39 -3.57
CA LEU A 248 -18.79 -6.51 -2.74
C LEU A 248 -18.04 -5.17 -2.59
N PRO A 249 -17.60 -4.75 -1.38
CA PRO A 249 -16.82 -3.52 -1.19
C PRO A 249 -15.38 -3.62 -1.73
N VAL A 250 -14.86 -2.49 -2.22
CA VAL A 250 -13.59 -2.32 -2.95
C VAL A 250 -12.36 -2.54 -2.06
N GLY A 251 -11.54 -3.56 -2.38
CA GLY A 251 -10.14 -3.68 -1.97
C GLY A 251 -9.21 -3.09 -3.02
N GLY A 252 -8.44 -2.07 -2.63
CA GLY A 252 -7.46 -1.42 -3.50
C GLY A 252 -6.03 -1.53 -2.97
N LEU A 253 -5.05 -1.45 -3.89
CA LEU A 253 -3.76 -0.84 -3.64
C LEU A 253 -4.01 0.63 -3.26
N ASP A 254 -4.11 0.90 -1.96
CA ASP A 254 -4.23 2.25 -1.41
C ASP A 254 -3.08 3.14 -1.90
N GLY A 255 -3.33 4.44 -2.06
CA GLY A 255 -2.56 5.24 -3.01
C GLY A 255 -1.12 5.58 -2.63
N LEU A 256 -0.20 5.51 -3.61
CA LEU A 256 1.12 6.14 -3.60
C LEU A 256 0.92 7.65 -3.65
N VAL A 257 1.47 8.43 -2.71
CA VAL A 257 1.33 9.90 -2.68
C VAL A 257 2.70 10.53 -2.61
N VAL A 258 3.14 11.09 -3.72
CA VAL A 258 4.48 11.65 -3.88
C VAL A 258 4.38 13.15 -4.05
N LYS A 259 5.11 13.91 -3.23
CA LYS A 259 5.25 15.35 -3.42
C LYS A 259 6.59 15.65 -4.08
N VAL A 260 6.59 16.56 -5.04
CA VAL A 260 7.77 16.83 -5.88
C VAL A 260 8.35 18.21 -5.56
N GLY A 261 9.67 18.35 -5.33
CA GLY A 261 10.28 19.58 -4.78
C GLY A 261 11.74 19.88 -5.21
N LEU A 262 12.32 21.01 -4.75
CA LEU A 262 13.74 21.36 -4.93
C LEU A 262 14.52 21.13 -3.62
N MET A 263 15.79 20.70 -3.72
CA MET A 263 16.62 20.28 -2.57
C MET A 263 16.71 21.32 -1.44
N ASP A 264 17.08 22.57 -1.76
CA ASP A 264 17.32 23.63 -0.76
C ASP A 264 16.07 24.00 0.06
N GLU A 265 14.86 23.74 -0.46
CA GLU A 265 13.59 23.97 0.24
C GLU A 265 13.10 22.75 1.03
N LEU A 266 13.45 21.54 0.58
CA LEU A 266 13.30 20.32 1.37
C LEU A 266 14.22 20.35 2.60
N GLU A 267 15.41 20.95 2.45
CA GLU A 267 16.36 21.20 3.55
C GLU A 267 15.88 22.31 4.51
N ALA A 268 15.27 23.39 4.00
CA ALA A 268 14.74 24.50 4.81
C ALA A 268 13.57 24.11 5.73
N LEU A 269 12.92 22.96 5.49
CA LEU A 269 11.92 22.34 6.36
C LEU A 269 12.54 21.54 7.52
N GLY A 270 13.87 21.61 7.71
CA GLY A 270 14.57 20.96 8.82
C GLY A 270 14.97 19.51 8.54
N ARG A 271 15.07 19.10 7.28
CA ARG A 271 15.41 17.74 6.90
C ARG A 271 16.81 17.65 6.31
N SER A 272 17.74 17.19 7.14
CA SER A 272 18.90 16.46 6.67
C SER A 272 19.00 15.18 7.49
N MET A 273 18.92 14.02 6.84
CA MET A 273 19.70 12.88 7.27
C MET A 273 20.16 12.08 6.05
N PRO A 274 21.42 11.60 6.09
CA PRO A 274 22.02 10.84 4.99
C PRO A 274 21.38 9.46 4.86
N ILE A 275 21.43 8.95 3.64
CA ILE A 275 21.14 7.56 3.25
C ILE A 275 21.82 6.60 4.24
N PRO A 276 21.09 5.75 5.00
CA PRO A 276 21.71 4.66 5.71
C PRO A 276 22.28 3.67 4.69
N PRO A 277 23.54 3.25 4.81
CA PRO A 277 24.04 2.14 4.00
C PRO A 277 23.33 0.87 4.49
N GLN A 278 22.86 0.06 3.54
CA GLN A 278 22.41 -1.34 3.70
C GLN A 278 20.89 -1.58 3.90
N LEU A 279 20.09 -1.24 2.89
CA LEU A 279 19.19 -2.27 2.35
C LEU A 279 20.04 -3.23 1.52
N PRO A 280 19.80 -4.56 1.54
CA PRO A 280 20.50 -5.47 0.65
C PRO A 280 20.29 -4.97 -0.78
N ARG A 281 21.39 -4.58 -1.43
CA ARG A 281 21.40 -3.97 -2.77
C ARG A 281 20.63 -4.90 -3.71
N CYS A 282 19.39 -4.54 -4.01
CA CYS A 282 18.60 -5.23 -5.03
C CYS A 282 19.27 -4.92 -6.37
N SER A 283 20.02 -5.88 -6.87
CA SER A 283 20.87 -5.75 -8.04
C SER A 283 20.19 -6.35 -9.26
N SER A 284 18.95 -5.95 -9.60
CA SER A 284 18.40 -6.27 -10.93
C SER A 284 17.06 -5.61 -11.29
N VAL A 285 17.11 -4.90 -12.42
CA VAL A 285 16.09 -4.72 -13.48
C VAL A 285 14.73 -4.16 -13.04
N VAL A 286 14.60 -2.84 -13.07
CA VAL A 286 13.29 -2.17 -13.14
C VAL A 286 12.96 -1.95 -14.62
N GLY A 287 12.25 -2.89 -15.25
CA GLY A 287 11.77 -2.79 -16.64
C GLY A 287 10.48 -1.97 -16.74
N SER A 288 10.33 -1.00 -17.66
CA SER A 288 9.01 -0.40 -18.02
C SER A 288 8.59 -0.72 -19.45
N PHE A 289 7.30 -0.99 -19.65
CA PHE A 289 6.65 -1.30 -20.95
C PHE A 289 5.77 -0.12 -21.42
N ARG A 290 5.35 -0.06 -22.70
CA ARG A 290 4.44 1.00 -23.21
C ARG A 290 3.27 0.46 -24.03
N PRO A 291 2.03 0.89 -23.74
CA PRO A 291 0.93 0.99 -24.73
C PRO A 291 0.54 2.43 -25.10
N TRP A 292 -0.24 2.62 -26.18
CA TRP A 292 -0.64 3.92 -26.80
C TRP A 292 -2.17 4.14 -26.76
N GLU A 293 -2.61 5.41 -26.85
CA GLU A 293 -3.85 6.03 -26.33
C GLU A 293 -5.08 6.14 -27.27
N ARG A 294 -6.27 6.42 -26.70
CA ARG A 294 -7.54 6.88 -27.34
C ARG A 294 -8.05 8.21 -26.71
N PRO A 295 -8.87 9.03 -27.43
CA PRO A 295 -9.21 10.43 -27.08
C PRO A 295 -10.39 10.59 -26.09
N PRO A 296 -10.64 11.80 -25.54
CA PRO A 296 -11.47 12.00 -24.33
C PRO A 296 -12.99 12.19 -24.61
N PRO A 297 -13.88 11.78 -23.70
CA PRO A 297 -15.30 12.16 -23.71
C PRO A 297 -15.59 13.42 -22.82
N PRO A 298 -16.75 14.09 -23.00
CA PRO A 298 -16.99 15.45 -22.54
C PRO A 298 -17.32 15.58 -21.05
N ARG A 299 -17.02 16.77 -20.51
CA ARG A 299 -17.23 17.19 -19.11
C ARG A 299 -18.71 17.16 -18.71
N ALA A 300 -18.98 16.56 -17.55
CA ALA A 300 -20.17 16.82 -16.75
C ALA A 300 -19.74 17.36 -15.36
N SER A 301 -20.51 18.31 -14.85
CA SER A 301 -20.22 19.11 -13.65
C SER A 301 -20.65 18.46 -12.33
N GLU A 302 -19.77 18.58 -11.32
CA GLU A 302 -19.98 18.66 -9.85
C GLU A 302 -20.62 17.46 -9.09
N PRO A 303 -20.32 17.23 -7.78
CA PRO A 303 -19.92 18.20 -6.76
C PRO A 303 -18.62 17.90 -5.97
N SER A 304 -18.27 18.86 -5.12
CA SER A 304 -16.97 19.11 -4.46
C SER A 304 -16.47 18.00 -3.51
N HIS A 305 -15.20 17.63 -3.70
CA HIS A 305 -14.42 16.68 -2.88
C HIS A 305 -13.94 17.23 -1.52
N ASN A 306 -14.29 18.47 -1.17
CA ASN A 306 -13.86 19.10 0.09
C ASN A 306 -14.57 18.57 1.34
N SER A 307 -15.50 17.61 1.22
CA SER A 307 -16.22 17.10 2.38
C SER A 307 -15.48 15.97 3.09
N ILE A 308 -14.83 15.01 2.43
CA ILE A 308 -14.35 13.78 3.10
C ILE A 308 -13.06 13.98 3.90
N VAL A 309 -12.07 14.69 3.36
CA VAL A 309 -10.80 14.97 4.08
C VAL A 309 -11.05 15.95 5.24
N GLN A 310 -11.94 16.93 5.05
CA GLN A 310 -12.38 17.84 6.10
C GLN A 310 -13.28 17.13 7.13
N TRP A 311 -14.11 16.17 6.72
CA TRP A 311 -14.98 15.35 7.57
C TRP A 311 -14.20 14.33 8.41
N LEU A 312 -13.13 13.74 7.85
CA LEU A 312 -12.19 12.89 8.59
C LEU A 312 -11.31 13.71 9.53
N ALA A 313 -10.80 14.87 9.09
CA ALA A 313 -10.09 15.80 9.95
C ALA A 313 -10.96 16.30 11.12
N ASN A 314 -12.28 16.47 10.91
CA ASN A 314 -13.25 16.86 11.94
C ASN A 314 -13.71 15.71 12.86
N ARG A 315 -13.52 14.43 12.47
CA ARG A 315 -13.81 13.25 13.31
C ARG A 315 -12.57 12.70 14.03
N LEU A 316 -11.38 12.92 13.46
CA LEU A 316 -10.08 12.57 14.01
C LEU A 316 -9.42 13.72 14.80
N SER A 317 -10.03 14.91 14.80
CA SER A 317 -9.68 16.02 15.71
C SER A 317 -10.17 15.71 17.13
N LEU A 318 -9.56 14.70 17.74
CA LEU A 318 -9.45 14.60 19.18
C LEU A 318 -8.26 15.49 19.56
N ASP A 319 -8.62 16.75 19.73
CA ASP A 319 -7.81 17.96 19.71
C ASP A 319 -6.64 17.94 20.70
N VAL A 320 -5.74 18.90 20.49
CA VAL A 320 -4.44 19.10 21.15
C VAL A 320 -4.56 19.55 22.63
N GLY A 321 -5.60 19.07 23.32
CA GLY A 321 -5.84 19.24 24.76
C GLY A 321 -6.90 18.25 25.29
N GLY A 322 -6.57 17.55 26.38
CA GLY A 322 -7.54 16.99 27.34
C GLY A 322 -8.60 15.99 26.85
N TYR A 323 -8.38 15.24 25.76
CA TYR A 323 -9.31 14.16 25.42
C TYR A 323 -9.25 13.04 26.46
N GLU A 324 -10.31 12.93 27.26
CA GLU A 324 -10.50 11.88 28.24
C GLU A 324 -11.18 10.67 27.59
N PRO A 325 -10.58 9.47 27.67
CA PRO A 325 -11.18 8.27 27.09
C PRO A 325 -12.56 7.97 27.68
N ASN A 326 -13.53 7.62 26.84
CA ASN A 326 -14.96 7.56 27.20
C ASN A 326 -15.52 6.15 27.47
N GLY A 327 -14.76 5.11 27.13
CA GLY A 327 -15.03 3.73 27.48
C GLY A 327 -14.97 3.42 28.98
N SER A 328 -15.26 2.17 29.32
CA SER A 328 -15.36 1.71 30.72
C SER A 328 -14.30 0.67 31.05
N VAL A 329 -13.73 0.77 32.26
CA VAL A 329 -12.83 -0.28 32.80
C VAL A 329 -13.65 -1.27 33.60
N LYS A 330 -13.48 -2.56 33.34
CA LYS A 330 -14.08 -3.65 34.12
C LYS A 330 -13.18 -4.88 34.11
N THR A 331 -13.53 -5.86 34.92
CA THR A 331 -12.82 -7.15 34.96
C THR A 331 -13.61 -8.21 34.21
N ILE A 332 -12.97 -8.88 33.25
CA ILE A 332 -13.51 -10.02 32.52
C ILE A 332 -12.53 -11.19 32.70
N HIS A 333 -13.01 -12.33 33.23
CA HIS A 333 -12.19 -13.53 33.45
C HIS A 333 -10.87 -13.27 34.17
N GLY A 334 -10.88 -12.40 35.18
CA GLY A 334 -9.72 -12.09 36.01
C GLY A 334 -8.72 -11.11 35.40
N LEU A 335 -8.98 -10.60 34.19
CA LEU A 335 -8.18 -9.55 33.56
C LEU A 335 -8.96 -8.24 33.50
N ASN A 336 -8.26 -7.13 33.72
CA ASN A 336 -8.83 -5.81 33.49
C ASN A 336 -8.96 -5.58 31.99
N VAL A 337 -10.09 -5.02 31.59
CA VAL A 337 -10.34 -4.63 30.22
C VAL A 337 -10.83 -3.20 30.17
N TYR A 338 -10.46 -2.50 29.12
CA TYR A 338 -11.08 -1.24 28.73
C TYR A 338 -12.01 -1.51 27.55
N GLN A 339 -13.30 -1.19 27.68
CA GLN A 339 -14.28 -1.40 26.63
C GLN A 339 -14.81 -0.05 26.10
N ALA A 340 -14.52 0.22 24.84
CA ALA A 340 -15.09 1.29 24.04
C ALA A 340 -16.22 0.72 23.18
N LEU A 341 -17.44 1.24 23.35
CA LEU A 341 -18.62 0.77 22.62
C LEU A 341 -18.93 1.70 21.46
N ALA A 342 -19.30 1.12 20.31
CA ALA A 342 -19.73 1.92 19.17
C ALA A 342 -20.98 2.74 19.54
N PRO A 343 -21.02 4.04 19.18
CA PRO A 343 -22.14 4.91 19.55
C PRO A 343 -23.42 4.62 18.74
N ALA A 344 -23.32 3.83 17.67
CA ALA A 344 -24.40 3.51 16.75
C ALA A 344 -24.29 2.05 16.26
N GLU A 345 -24.72 1.76 15.03
CA GLU A 345 -24.67 0.42 14.41
C GLU A 345 -23.32 -0.27 14.61
N VAL A 346 -23.37 -1.43 15.28
CA VAL A 346 -22.19 -2.27 15.58
C VAL A 346 -21.90 -3.15 14.37
N LYS A 347 -20.75 -2.93 13.74
CA LYS A 347 -20.29 -3.66 12.55
C LYS A 347 -19.53 -4.95 12.91
N GLY A 348 -18.86 -4.94 14.06
CA GLY A 348 -18.09 -6.06 14.56
C GLY A 348 -17.37 -5.73 15.86
N GLU A 349 -16.55 -6.67 16.29
CA GLU A 349 -15.77 -6.60 17.54
C GLU A 349 -14.27 -6.53 17.21
N ILE A 350 -13.53 -5.72 17.97
CA ILE A 350 -12.08 -5.67 17.96
C ILE A 350 -11.56 -6.06 19.34
N LEU A 351 -10.80 -7.16 19.39
CA LEU A 351 -9.95 -7.46 20.53
C LEU A 351 -8.60 -6.78 20.34
N PHE A 352 -8.34 -5.75 21.14
CA PHE A 352 -7.09 -5.00 21.12
C PHE A 352 -6.12 -5.58 22.16
N LEU A 353 -5.04 -6.17 21.67
CA LEU A 353 -3.87 -6.59 22.45
C LEU A 353 -2.86 -5.43 22.48
N PRO A 354 -2.79 -4.67 23.58
CA PRO A 354 -2.00 -3.44 23.64
C PRO A 354 -0.49 -3.70 23.55
N ASP A 355 0.25 -2.62 23.36
CA ASP A 355 1.70 -2.58 23.58
C ASP A 355 2.03 -2.74 25.08
N VAL A 356 3.32 -2.63 25.43
CA VAL A 356 3.83 -2.81 26.81
C VAL A 356 3.24 -1.85 27.85
N PHE A 357 2.48 -0.84 27.43
CA PHE A 357 1.86 0.17 28.29
C PHE A 357 0.40 -0.19 28.67
N GLY A 358 -0.14 -1.32 28.17
CA GLY A 358 -1.43 -1.85 28.63
C GLY A 358 -2.58 -0.87 28.41
N LEU A 359 -3.27 -0.49 29.50
CA LEU A 359 -4.42 0.45 29.46
C LEU A 359 -4.01 1.93 29.53
N ALA A 360 -2.80 2.26 29.06
CA ALA A 360 -2.34 3.62 28.85
C ALA A 360 -3.31 4.48 28.04
N THR A 361 -3.25 5.80 28.25
CA THR A 361 -4.20 6.74 27.66
C THR A 361 -4.20 6.67 26.13
N HIS A 362 -3.04 6.54 25.47
CA HIS A 362 -2.97 6.46 24.01
C HIS A 362 -3.68 5.22 23.44
N ASN A 363 -3.59 4.07 24.11
CA ASN A 363 -4.28 2.85 23.69
C ASN A 363 -5.80 2.98 23.85
N LYS A 364 -6.26 3.60 24.95
CA LYS A 364 -7.70 3.87 25.16
C LYS A 364 -8.26 4.79 24.08
N ILE A 365 -7.51 5.83 23.71
CA ILE A 365 -7.92 6.76 22.63
C ILE A 365 -8.03 6.02 21.29
N LEU A 366 -7.09 5.14 20.96
CA LEU A 366 -7.19 4.30 19.77
C LEU A 366 -8.45 3.41 19.80
N ALA A 367 -8.77 2.80 20.94
CA ALA A 367 -9.99 2.00 21.07
C ALA A 367 -11.27 2.83 20.85
N ASP A 368 -11.33 4.04 21.42
CA ASP A 368 -12.44 4.97 21.20
C ASP A 368 -12.56 5.39 19.73
N GLN A 369 -11.42 5.56 19.03
CA GLN A 369 -11.43 5.82 17.59
C GLN A 369 -12.09 4.67 16.82
N TYR A 370 -11.69 3.41 17.05
CA TYR A 370 -12.33 2.26 16.39
C TYR A 370 -13.83 2.15 16.72
N ALA A 371 -14.22 2.41 17.97
CA ALA A 371 -15.61 2.48 18.39
C ALA A 371 -16.40 3.52 17.59
N ASN A 372 -15.84 4.71 17.39
CA ASN A 372 -16.45 5.76 16.56
C ASN A 372 -16.63 5.35 15.08
N PHE A 373 -15.88 4.35 14.60
CA PHE A 373 -16.04 3.78 13.26
C PHE A 373 -17.01 2.58 13.20
N GLY A 374 -17.63 2.21 14.32
CA GLY A 374 -18.66 1.17 14.42
C GLY A 374 -18.17 -0.17 14.96
N TYR A 375 -16.96 -0.24 15.52
CA TYR A 375 -16.40 -1.49 16.06
C TYR A 375 -16.26 -1.41 17.57
N ASN A 376 -17.04 -2.21 18.30
CA ASN A 376 -16.84 -2.38 19.73
C ASN A 376 -15.40 -2.83 19.96
N THR A 377 -14.64 -2.08 20.74
CA THR A 377 -13.21 -2.33 20.93
C THR A 377 -12.93 -2.62 22.39
N THR A 378 -12.36 -3.80 22.65
CA THR A 378 -11.99 -4.25 23.99
C THR A 378 -10.48 -4.38 24.07
N ILE A 379 -9.83 -3.54 24.88
CA ILE A 379 -8.42 -3.67 25.24
C ILE A 379 -8.32 -4.63 26.41
N VAL A 380 -7.43 -5.63 26.33
CA VAL A 380 -7.17 -6.55 27.45
C VAL A 380 -5.82 -6.25 28.11
N ASP A 381 -5.83 -6.02 29.42
CA ASP A 381 -4.63 -5.90 30.23
C ASP A 381 -4.13 -7.29 30.67
N TYR A 382 -3.33 -7.90 29.81
CA TYR A 382 -2.66 -9.16 30.12
C TYR A 382 -1.34 -8.97 30.90
N PHE A 383 -1.07 -7.77 31.39
CA PHE A 383 0.03 -7.47 32.32
C PHE A 383 -0.42 -7.42 33.78
N GLN A 384 -1.73 -7.55 34.05
CA GLN A 384 -2.31 -7.58 35.41
C GLN A 384 -1.90 -6.35 36.26
N GLY A 385 -1.88 -5.16 35.65
CA GLY A 385 -1.43 -3.93 36.31
C GLY A 385 0.09 -3.76 36.41
N GLU A 386 0.89 -4.67 35.86
CA GLU A 386 2.36 -4.54 35.76
C GLU A 386 2.81 -3.90 34.43
N ALA A 387 1.96 -3.16 33.72
CA ALA A 387 2.33 -2.47 32.49
C ALA A 387 3.48 -1.47 32.72
N LEU A 388 4.29 -1.21 31.69
CA LEU A 388 5.35 -0.20 31.80
C LEU A 388 4.74 1.20 31.93
N PRO A 389 5.34 2.11 32.72
CA PRO A 389 4.92 3.50 32.79
C PRO A 389 5.04 4.23 31.43
N ASP A 390 3.99 4.95 31.05
CA ASP A 390 3.89 5.70 29.78
C ASP A 390 5.05 6.69 29.58
N ILE A 391 5.63 7.22 30.66
CA ILE A 391 6.75 8.17 30.58
C ILE A 391 7.99 7.59 29.88
N ILE A 392 8.17 6.26 29.93
CA ILE A 392 9.27 5.57 29.24
C ILE A 392 9.15 5.78 27.72
N MET A 393 7.96 6.08 27.18
CA MET A 393 7.75 6.35 25.75
C MET A 393 8.43 7.63 25.28
N SER A 394 8.58 8.61 26.16
CA SER A 394 9.16 9.92 25.83
C SER A 394 10.69 9.91 25.90
N TYR A 395 11.29 8.80 26.35
CA TYR A 395 12.72 8.63 26.53
C TYR A 395 13.33 7.79 25.39
N THR A 396 14.43 8.27 24.82
CA THR A 396 15.18 7.52 23.81
C THR A 396 16.20 6.62 24.51
N PRO A 397 16.10 5.27 24.39
CA PRO A 397 17.06 4.38 25.03
C PRO A 397 18.51 4.67 24.65
N GLY A 398 19.40 4.66 25.64
CA GLY A 398 20.83 4.93 25.44
C GLY A 398 21.22 6.41 25.45
N THR A 399 20.26 7.32 25.65
CA THR A 399 20.54 8.73 25.90
C THR A 399 20.61 9.02 27.40
N ASP A 400 21.31 10.08 27.81
CA ASP A 400 21.32 10.49 29.21
C ASP A 400 19.94 11.09 29.58
N VAL A 401 19.20 10.43 30.47
CA VAL A 401 17.88 10.90 30.92
C VAL A 401 17.94 12.30 31.56
N ASP A 402 19.10 12.68 32.11
CA ASP A 402 19.28 14.01 32.70
C ASP A 402 19.31 15.12 31.66
N SER A 403 19.60 14.79 30.39
CA SER A 403 19.56 15.74 29.27
C SER A 403 18.15 16.20 28.90
N TYR A 404 17.10 15.48 29.34
CA TYR A 404 15.71 15.85 29.13
C TYR A 404 15.27 16.89 30.16
N SER A 405 15.16 18.15 29.75
CA SER A 405 14.74 19.27 30.61
C SER A 405 13.24 19.27 30.91
N ASN A 406 12.45 18.56 30.10
CA ASN A 406 11.00 18.44 30.20
C ASN A 406 10.53 17.35 31.18
N PHE A 407 11.42 16.49 31.67
CA PHE A 407 11.09 15.48 32.68
C PHE A 407 11.32 16.02 34.10
N SER A 408 10.33 15.81 34.96
CA SER A 408 10.46 15.95 36.41
C SER A 408 11.47 14.95 36.98
N GLN A 409 11.95 15.20 38.21
CA GLN A 409 12.90 14.29 38.86
C GLN A 409 12.30 12.90 39.10
N GLU A 410 11.00 12.83 39.40
CA GLU A 410 10.27 11.58 39.58
C GLU A 410 10.19 10.79 38.26
N GLU A 411 9.88 11.45 37.15
CA GLU A 411 9.85 10.83 35.81
C GLU A 411 11.23 10.30 35.40
N LYS A 412 12.29 11.05 35.67
CA LYS A 412 13.67 10.60 35.43
C LYS A 412 14.00 9.36 36.25
N GLU A 413 13.58 9.32 37.52
CA GLU A 413 13.81 8.16 38.39
C GLU A 413 13.02 6.93 37.93
N ILE A 414 11.77 7.10 37.48
CA ILE A 414 10.98 6.03 36.85
C ILE A 414 11.71 5.46 35.64
N ILE A 415 12.24 6.32 34.75
CA ILE A 415 12.99 5.89 33.57
C ILE A 415 14.27 5.15 33.94
N ARG A 416 15.06 5.64 34.91
CA ARG A 416 16.30 4.96 35.34
C ARG A 416 16.04 3.58 35.94
N ASN A 417 14.93 3.43 36.65
CA ASN A 417 14.54 2.19 37.30
C ASN A 417 13.76 1.24 36.38
N ALA A 418 13.48 1.66 35.14
CA ALA A 418 12.77 0.84 34.15
C ALA A 418 13.66 -0.30 33.63
N ASP A 419 13.67 -1.41 34.35
CA ASP A 419 14.32 -2.63 33.89
C ASP A 419 13.39 -3.40 32.93
N ILE A 420 13.46 -3.03 31.65
CA ILE A 420 12.70 -3.69 30.57
C ILE A 420 13.07 -5.17 30.48
N SER A 421 14.32 -5.55 30.77
CA SER A 421 14.76 -6.95 30.68
C SER A 421 14.11 -7.83 31.75
N THR A 422 14.06 -7.35 32.99
CA THR A 422 13.35 -8.01 34.09
C THR A 422 11.84 -7.95 33.88
N TRP A 423 11.32 -6.88 33.29
CA TRP A 423 9.91 -6.82 32.91
C TRP A 423 9.56 -7.89 31.86
N LEU A 424 10.38 -8.06 30.83
CA LEU A 424 10.19 -9.08 29.79
C LEU A 424 10.27 -10.50 30.37
N SER A 425 11.16 -10.77 31.32
CA SER A 425 11.26 -12.09 31.96
C SER A 425 10.02 -12.41 32.80
N ARG A 426 9.46 -11.41 33.49
CA ARG A 426 8.17 -11.52 34.20
C ARG A 426 6.97 -11.63 33.27
N HIS A 427 7.09 -11.24 32.01
CA HIS A 427 6.03 -11.31 31.00
C HIS A 427 6.40 -12.28 29.87
N SER A 428 6.91 -13.46 30.26
CA SER A 428 7.28 -14.51 29.31
C SER A 428 6.09 -14.96 28.46
N ARG A 429 6.41 -15.53 27.29
CA ARG A 429 5.43 -16.19 26.40
C ARG A 429 4.49 -17.12 27.16
N ALA A 430 5.03 -17.96 28.06
CA ALA A 430 4.25 -18.93 28.81
C ALA A 430 3.25 -18.25 29.75
N LYS A 431 3.68 -17.24 30.51
CA LYS A 431 2.80 -16.50 31.43
C LYS A 431 1.69 -15.79 30.67
N VAL A 432 2.05 -15.00 29.65
CA VAL A 432 1.06 -14.21 28.90
C VAL A 432 0.10 -15.09 28.13
N SER A 433 0.56 -16.18 27.51
CA SER A 433 -0.34 -17.13 26.84
C SER A 433 -1.27 -17.84 27.83
N GLY A 434 -0.78 -18.15 29.04
CA GLY A 434 -1.59 -18.72 30.12
C GLY A 434 -2.69 -17.79 30.63
N LEU A 435 -2.53 -16.47 30.50
CA LEU A 435 -3.54 -15.48 30.82
C LEU A 435 -4.48 -15.22 29.63
N LEU A 436 -3.92 -14.99 28.44
CA LEU A 436 -4.68 -14.62 27.24
C LEU A 436 -5.53 -15.76 26.70
N HIS A 437 -5.09 -17.01 26.78
CA HIS A 437 -5.84 -18.12 26.19
C HIS A 437 -7.20 -18.37 26.89
N PRO A 438 -7.27 -18.54 28.23
CA PRO A 438 -8.56 -18.68 28.91
C PRO A 438 -9.45 -17.44 28.74
N PHE A 439 -8.85 -16.25 28.79
CA PHE A 439 -9.57 -15.00 28.53
C PHE A 439 -10.18 -14.99 27.13
N PHE A 440 -9.41 -15.32 26.09
CA PHE A 440 -9.86 -15.31 24.70
C PHE A 440 -10.98 -16.29 24.45
N VAL A 441 -10.89 -17.52 24.99
CA VAL A 441 -11.95 -18.52 24.88
C VAL A 441 -13.26 -17.95 25.44
N ALA A 442 -13.22 -17.44 26.67
CA ALA A 442 -14.41 -16.90 27.31
C ALA A 442 -14.93 -15.62 26.65
N PHE A 443 -14.03 -14.73 26.23
CA PHE A 443 -14.38 -13.53 25.46
C PHE A 443 -15.10 -13.93 24.18
N ARG A 444 -14.56 -14.88 23.41
CA ARG A 444 -15.18 -15.36 22.16
C ARG A 444 -16.50 -16.08 22.40
N GLU A 445 -16.65 -16.86 23.45
CA GLU A 445 -17.91 -17.51 23.83
C GLU A 445 -18.99 -16.50 24.24
N GLY A 446 -18.58 -15.40 24.89
CA GLY A 446 -19.45 -14.26 25.18
C GLY A 446 -19.91 -13.51 23.93
N LEU A 447 -19.19 -13.65 22.81
CA LEU A 447 -19.62 -13.17 21.51
C LEU A 447 -20.50 -14.21 20.84
N GLY A 448 -21.64 -13.79 20.28
CA GLY A 448 -22.51 -14.68 19.50
C GLY A 448 -21.73 -15.38 18.37
N GLN A 449 -22.12 -16.60 17.99
CA GLN A 449 -21.36 -17.41 17.02
C GLN A 449 -21.12 -16.70 15.67
N SER A 450 -22.05 -15.84 15.26
CA SER A 450 -21.98 -15.04 14.02
C SER A 450 -21.21 -13.72 14.16
N ALA A 451 -20.75 -13.35 15.36
CA ALA A 451 -20.04 -12.10 15.57
C ALA A 451 -18.71 -12.09 14.82
N LYS A 452 -18.48 -11.06 14.00
CA LYS A 452 -17.18 -10.80 13.37
C LYS A 452 -16.22 -10.29 14.44
N LEU A 453 -15.07 -10.95 14.59
CA LEU A 453 -14.06 -10.60 15.59
C LEU A 453 -12.72 -10.39 14.92
N HIS A 454 -12.23 -9.15 14.94
CA HIS A 454 -10.90 -8.80 14.49
C HIS A 454 -9.96 -8.68 15.68
N VAL A 455 -8.70 -9.07 15.51
CA VAL A 455 -7.67 -8.89 16.55
C VAL A 455 -6.67 -7.84 16.11
N LEU A 456 -6.46 -6.83 16.94
CA LEU A 456 -5.47 -5.79 16.73
C LEU A 456 -4.35 -5.94 17.76
N GLY A 457 -3.12 -6.20 17.33
CA GLY A 457 -1.95 -6.28 18.21
C GLY A 457 -0.98 -5.15 17.95
N HIS A 458 -0.60 -4.39 18.99
CA HIS A 458 0.47 -3.38 18.89
C HIS A 458 1.73 -3.87 19.59
N CYS A 459 2.91 -3.65 18.99
CA CYS A 459 4.21 -3.98 19.60
C CYS A 459 4.20 -5.43 20.15
N PHE A 460 4.29 -5.58 21.47
CA PHE A 460 4.28 -6.84 22.21
C PHE A 460 3.02 -7.67 21.99
N GLY A 461 1.87 -7.03 21.75
CA GLY A 461 0.60 -7.68 21.44
C GLY A 461 0.55 -8.29 20.03
N GLY A 462 1.43 -7.85 19.12
CA GLY A 462 1.46 -8.29 17.73
C GLY A 462 1.62 -9.81 17.56
N LYS A 463 2.55 -10.42 18.30
CA LYS A 463 2.75 -11.89 18.24
C LYS A 463 1.53 -12.68 18.68
N TYR A 464 0.79 -12.18 19.66
CA TYR A 464 -0.42 -12.85 20.14
C TYR A 464 -1.58 -12.70 19.16
N ALA A 465 -1.64 -11.59 18.42
CA ALA A 465 -2.59 -11.44 17.32
C ALA A 465 -2.31 -12.47 16.20
N LEU A 466 -1.05 -12.66 15.81
CA LEU A 466 -0.65 -13.71 14.86
C LEU A 466 -1.00 -15.12 15.37
N ARG A 467 -0.74 -15.39 16.66
CA ARG A 467 -1.10 -16.68 17.27
C ARG A 467 -2.60 -16.95 17.26
N LEU A 468 -3.44 -15.94 17.51
CA LEU A 468 -4.90 -16.09 17.44
C LEU A 468 -5.38 -16.32 15.99
N ALA A 469 -4.65 -15.81 14.99
CA ALA A 469 -4.91 -16.05 13.58
C ALA A 469 -4.63 -17.49 13.12
N LYS A 470 -3.99 -18.32 13.96
CA LYS A 470 -3.84 -19.77 13.73
C LYS A 470 -5.11 -20.58 14.04
N SER A 471 -6.20 -19.91 14.41
CA SER A 471 -7.47 -20.54 14.74
C SER A 471 -8.60 -19.97 13.90
N ASN A 472 -9.65 -20.76 13.71
CA ASN A 472 -10.85 -20.31 13.01
C ASN A 472 -11.77 -19.40 13.86
N LYS A 473 -11.34 -18.98 15.06
CA LYS A 473 -12.15 -18.27 16.05
C LYS A 473 -12.19 -16.75 15.87
N ILE A 474 -11.35 -16.22 14.99
CA ILE A 474 -11.32 -14.80 14.61
C ILE A 474 -11.61 -14.64 13.12
N THR A 475 -12.03 -13.44 12.72
CA THR A 475 -12.22 -13.03 11.32
C THR A 475 -10.88 -12.68 10.67
N SER A 476 -10.08 -11.82 11.31
CA SER A 476 -8.73 -11.45 10.85
C SER A 476 -7.84 -10.98 12.00
N ALA A 477 -6.53 -10.93 11.77
CA ALA A 477 -5.59 -10.25 12.65
C ALA A 477 -4.91 -9.08 11.94
N MET A 478 -4.58 -8.04 12.71
CA MET A 478 -3.76 -6.91 12.30
C MET A 478 -2.67 -6.70 13.34
N THR A 479 -1.44 -6.48 12.91
CA THR A 479 -0.32 -6.15 13.79
C THR A 479 0.29 -4.83 13.42
N MET A 480 0.45 -3.95 14.41
CA MET A 480 1.08 -2.65 14.27
C MET A 480 2.45 -2.68 14.93
N HIS A 481 3.51 -2.44 14.15
CA HIS A 481 4.91 -2.46 14.59
C HIS A 481 5.23 -3.63 15.55
N PRO A 482 4.86 -4.88 15.20
CA PRO A 482 4.96 -6.01 16.11
C PRO A 482 6.40 -6.24 16.59
N SER A 483 6.56 -6.70 17.83
CA SER A 483 7.86 -6.99 18.41
C SER A 483 7.96 -8.33 19.11
N PHE A 484 9.20 -8.80 19.26
CA PHE A 484 9.53 -10.09 19.87
C PHE A 484 8.78 -11.26 19.22
N ILE A 485 8.64 -11.21 17.89
CA ILE A 485 8.02 -12.28 17.11
C ILE A 485 9.00 -13.45 17.03
N GLU A 486 8.53 -14.65 17.34
CA GLU A 486 9.29 -15.90 17.25
C GLU A 486 8.99 -16.59 15.90
N GLU A 487 9.88 -17.47 15.42
CA GLU A 487 9.71 -18.12 14.11
C GLU A 487 8.37 -18.86 14.00
N ASP A 488 7.92 -19.50 15.08
CA ASP A 488 6.65 -20.24 15.05
C ASP A 488 5.45 -19.31 14.89
N ASP A 489 5.51 -18.05 15.33
CA ASP A 489 4.39 -17.10 15.28
C ASP A 489 3.92 -16.84 13.85
N TRP A 490 4.86 -16.90 12.90
CA TRP A 490 4.62 -16.72 11.47
C TRP A 490 4.00 -17.94 10.78
N GLN A 491 4.03 -19.11 11.40
CA GLN A 491 3.67 -20.37 10.77
C GLN A 491 2.21 -20.77 11.03
N ASN A 492 1.64 -21.54 10.10
CA ASN A 492 0.32 -22.17 10.24
C ASN A 492 -0.81 -21.15 10.50
N LEU A 493 -0.73 -19.97 9.89
CA LEU A 493 -1.81 -19.00 9.92
C LEU A 493 -3.03 -19.58 9.19
N GLN A 494 -4.22 -19.40 9.75
CA GLN A 494 -5.48 -19.89 9.17
C GLN A 494 -6.44 -18.75 8.83
N ARG A 495 -6.15 -17.55 9.31
CA ARG A 495 -6.96 -16.35 9.11
C ARG A 495 -6.16 -15.25 8.43
N PRO A 496 -6.84 -14.36 7.69
CA PRO A 496 -6.22 -13.19 7.10
C PRO A 496 -5.38 -12.40 8.09
N VAL A 497 -4.18 -11.96 7.67
CA VAL A 497 -3.27 -11.15 8.49
C VAL A 497 -2.81 -9.86 7.81
N MET A 498 -2.84 -8.75 8.56
CA MET A 498 -2.17 -7.52 8.16
C MET A 498 -0.96 -7.25 9.05
N VAL A 499 0.17 -6.92 8.45
CA VAL A 499 1.41 -6.58 9.16
C VAL A 499 1.89 -5.19 8.75
N CYS A 500 1.92 -4.27 9.71
CA CYS A 500 2.41 -2.91 9.55
C CYS A 500 3.80 -2.76 10.16
N CYS A 501 4.79 -2.46 9.33
CA CYS A 501 6.19 -2.33 9.73
C CYS A 501 6.64 -0.86 9.73
N ALA A 502 7.42 -0.49 10.74
CA ALA A 502 8.18 0.76 10.70
C ALA A 502 9.45 0.54 9.87
N GLU A 503 9.81 1.51 9.02
CA GLU A 503 11.02 1.41 8.18
C GLU A 503 12.30 1.37 9.03
N SER A 504 12.43 2.29 9.98
CA SER A 504 13.61 2.48 10.82
C SER A 504 13.36 1.98 12.24
N ASP A 505 12.96 0.71 12.38
CA ASP A 505 12.69 0.12 13.69
C ASP A 505 13.97 -0.40 14.37
N VAL A 506 14.51 0.37 15.31
CA VAL A 506 15.72 -0.01 16.06
C VAL A 506 15.48 -1.16 17.06
N PHE A 507 14.23 -1.41 17.46
CA PHE A 507 13.90 -2.49 18.40
C PHE A 507 13.70 -3.81 17.67
N THR A 508 13.22 -3.75 16.43
CA THR A 508 13.01 -4.93 15.58
C THR A 508 13.59 -4.71 14.17
N PRO A 509 14.92 -4.58 14.04
CA PRO A 509 15.56 -4.19 12.77
C PRO A 509 15.38 -5.22 11.66
N SER A 510 15.13 -6.49 12.00
CA SER A 510 14.88 -7.55 11.03
C SER A 510 13.40 -7.69 10.63
N LEU A 511 12.48 -6.96 11.28
CA LEU A 511 11.03 -7.22 11.17
C LEU A 511 10.53 -7.23 9.72
N ILE A 512 10.96 -6.25 8.90
CA ILE A 512 10.56 -6.17 7.50
C ILE A 512 11.04 -7.41 6.73
N ALA A 513 12.31 -7.75 6.88
CA ALA A 513 12.91 -8.90 6.19
C ALA A 513 12.29 -10.23 6.65
N ASP A 514 12.07 -10.39 7.94
CA ASP A 514 11.44 -11.57 8.55
C ASP A 514 9.98 -11.71 8.10
N THR A 515 9.25 -10.60 8.03
CA THR A 515 7.85 -10.58 7.53
C THR A 515 7.81 -11.00 6.07
N PHE A 516 8.65 -10.45 5.19
CA PHE A 516 8.69 -10.84 3.78
C PHE A 516 9.16 -12.28 3.57
N LYS A 517 10.08 -12.76 4.42
CA LYS A 517 10.52 -14.16 4.39
C LYS A 517 9.37 -15.09 4.79
N ALA A 518 8.66 -14.78 5.88
CA ALA A 518 7.53 -15.55 6.37
C ALA A 518 6.36 -15.56 5.37
N ALA A 519 6.03 -14.40 4.80
CA ALA A 519 4.88 -14.24 3.91
C ALA A 519 4.98 -15.05 2.61
N ALA A 520 6.18 -15.45 2.20
CA ALA A 520 6.38 -16.35 1.08
C ALA A 520 5.77 -17.74 1.29
N GLU A 521 5.53 -18.14 2.54
CA GLU A 521 4.98 -19.45 2.93
C GLU A 521 3.53 -19.35 3.44
N TRP A 522 2.91 -18.16 3.40
CA TRP A 522 1.54 -17.99 3.90
C TRP A 522 0.50 -18.40 2.86
N GLU A 523 -0.34 -19.37 3.24
CA GLU A 523 -1.52 -19.78 2.45
C GLU A 523 -2.80 -19.02 2.84
N VAL A 524 -2.66 -17.88 3.52
CA VAL A 524 -3.76 -17.01 3.94
C VAL A 524 -3.71 -15.68 3.21
N TYR A 525 -4.83 -14.97 3.20
CA TYR A 525 -4.89 -13.59 2.75
C TYR A 525 -3.98 -12.70 3.62
N TYR A 526 -3.14 -11.85 3.00
CA TYR A 526 -2.29 -10.94 3.76
C TYR A 526 -2.12 -9.56 3.14
N LYS A 527 -1.88 -8.56 4.00
CA LYS A 527 -1.45 -7.20 3.64
C LYS A 527 -0.17 -6.87 4.42
N ILE A 528 0.90 -6.49 3.73
CA ILE A 528 2.12 -5.98 4.37
C ILE A 528 2.28 -4.52 3.98
N SER A 529 2.30 -3.63 4.98
CA SER A 529 2.50 -2.19 4.80
C SER A 529 3.80 -1.77 5.49
N VAL A 530 4.68 -1.09 4.77
CA VAL A 530 5.91 -0.49 5.32
C VAL A 530 5.77 1.02 5.30
N TYR A 531 5.89 1.66 6.46
CA TYR A 531 5.73 3.11 6.59
C TYR A 531 7.09 3.79 6.57
N GLY A 532 7.40 4.48 5.48
CA GLY A 532 8.66 5.23 5.31
C GLY A 532 8.83 6.36 6.32
N GLY A 533 10.06 6.59 6.76
CA GLY A 533 10.45 7.61 7.74
C GLY A 533 9.95 7.36 9.16
N THR A 534 9.50 6.14 9.47
CA THR A 534 8.92 5.82 10.78
C THR A 534 9.83 4.99 11.65
N VAL A 535 9.67 5.15 12.97
CA VAL A 535 10.34 4.36 14.01
C VAL A 535 9.33 3.53 14.79
N HIS A 536 9.82 2.69 15.69
CA HIS A 536 8.98 1.84 16.53
C HIS A 536 7.86 2.62 17.23
N GLY A 537 6.63 2.10 17.16
CA GLY A 537 5.46 2.69 17.82
C GLY A 537 4.79 3.86 17.09
N PHE A 538 5.14 4.11 15.82
CA PHE A 538 4.49 5.15 15.00
C PHE A 538 2.96 5.04 14.95
N ALA A 539 2.40 3.84 15.07
CA ALA A 539 0.96 3.57 15.01
C ALA A 539 0.22 3.78 16.35
N SER A 540 0.95 4.04 17.46
CA SER A 540 0.33 4.30 18.76
C SER A 540 0.80 5.57 19.45
N ARG A 541 1.97 6.10 19.10
CA ARG A 541 2.71 7.06 19.93
C ARG A 541 3.14 8.32 19.19
N ALA A 542 2.44 8.66 18.11
CA ALA A 542 2.76 9.87 17.36
C ALA A 542 2.55 11.12 18.23
N ASP A 543 3.55 12.01 18.24
CA ASP A 543 3.40 13.36 18.74
C ASP A 543 2.35 14.09 17.89
N ARG A 544 1.24 14.45 18.53
CA ARG A 544 0.08 15.08 17.87
C ARG A 544 0.37 16.48 17.34
N SER A 545 1.39 17.15 17.88
CA SER A 545 1.85 18.44 17.37
C SER A 545 2.75 18.29 16.14
N ASN A 546 3.27 17.08 15.90
CA ASN A 546 4.16 16.77 14.79
C ASN A 546 3.38 16.14 13.62
N SER A 547 3.17 16.92 12.56
CA SER A 547 2.46 16.47 11.35
C SER A 547 3.14 15.29 10.65
N GLU A 548 4.46 15.16 10.75
CA GLU A 548 5.22 14.07 10.14
C GLU A 548 5.01 12.74 10.87
N GLN A 549 4.85 12.76 12.20
CA GLN A 549 4.50 11.57 12.97
C GLN A 549 3.01 11.23 12.86
N MET A 550 2.15 12.25 12.79
CA MET A 550 0.71 12.07 12.67
C MET A 550 0.25 11.49 11.34
N ARG A 551 1.00 11.73 10.26
CA ARG A 551 0.72 11.15 8.93
C ARG A 551 0.72 9.62 8.95
N PRO A 552 1.84 8.91 9.27
CA PRO A 552 1.87 7.45 9.30
C PRO A 552 1.00 6.85 10.42
N TYR A 553 0.78 7.58 11.52
CA TYR A 553 -0.22 7.19 12.53
C TYR A 553 -1.64 7.13 11.94
N ARG A 554 -2.07 8.17 11.23
CA ARG A 554 -3.38 8.20 10.57
C ARG A 554 -3.46 7.15 9.46
N SER A 555 -2.44 7.06 8.61
CA SER A 555 -2.41 6.10 7.51
C SER A 555 -2.49 4.66 8.01
N SER A 556 -1.79 4.30 9.10
CA SER A 556 -1.90 2.94 9.66
C SER A 556 -3.25 2.62 10.29
N PHE A 557 -3.90 3.61 10.89
CA PHE A 557 -5.28 3.48 11.36
C PHE A 557 -6.29 3.34 10.20
N GLU A 558 -6.12 4.12 9.14
CA GLU A 558 -6.96 4.02 7.94
C GLU A 558 -6.77 2.68 7.25
N ASP A 559 -5.52 2.25 7.11
CA ASP A 559 -5.17 0.96 6.52
C ASP A 559 -5.79 -0.22 7.28
N SER A 560 -5.87 -0.16 8.61
CA SER A 560 -6.50 -1.21 9.43
C SER A 560 -8.01 -1.26 9.21
N LEU A 561 -8.68 -0.11 9.10
CA LEU A 561 -10.10 -0.04 8.79
C LEU A 561 -10.40 -0.52 7.37
N SER A 562 -9.56 -0.16 6.40
CA SER A 562 -9.63 -0.65 5.03
C SER A 562 -9.44 -2.16 4.97
N TRP A 563 -8.49 -2.69 5.73
CA TRP A 563 -8.27 -4.12 5.88
C TRP A 563 -9.47 -4.85 6.47
N ILE A 564 -10.09 -4.34 7.53
CA ILE A 564 -11.29 -4.95 8.11
C ILE A 564 -12.39 -5.04 7.05
N LYS A 565 -12.70 -3.93 6.36
CA LYS A 565 -13.72 -3.90 5.30
C LYS A 565 -13.42 -4.91 4.19
N LEU A 566 -12.14 -5.03 3.84
CA LEU A 566 -11.67 -5.92 2.79
C LEU A 566 -11.88 -7.40 3.14
N VAL A 567 -11.53 -7.81 4.36
CA VAL A 567 -11.73 -9.19 4.83
C VAL A 567 -13.22 -9.48 5.07
N GLU A 568 -13.99 -8.50 5.50
CA GLU A 568 -15.43 -8.68 5.69
C GLU A 568 -16.22 -8.82 4.39
N GLY A 569 -15.66 -8.34 3.28
CA GLY A 569 -16.22 -8.45 1.94
C GLY A 569 -15.62 -9.58 1.09
N SER A 570 -14.66 -10.35 1.59
CA SER A 570 -13.97 -11.42 0.86
C SER A 570 -14.60 -12.80 1.03
#